data_AF-A0AAD1W653-F1
#
_entry.id   AF-A0AAD1W653-F1
#
_cell.length_a   1.000
_cell.length_b   1.000
_cell.length_c   1.000
_cell.angle_alpha   90.00
_cell.angle_beta   90.00
_cell.angle_gamma   90.00
#
_symmetry.space_group_name_H-M   'P 1'
#
loop_
_entity.id
_entity.type
_entity.pdbx_description
1 polymer ?
#
loop_
_entity_poly.entity_id
_entity_poly.type
_entity_poly.pdbx_seq_one_letter_code
_entity_poly.pdbx_strand_id
1 'polypeptide(L)'
;MVTHSGNSGTSPIQSFQEHPLRHFRFPPGHSREITWLRDGDPPAVLPRVPVFRSCRRSTAFTGWDSVSISGLTPRRRIRDPMDRTREEVAATLQIAKLNAEDFRSTVHCLTFNRAFNSGDYSLMELDDALCKEIEAGGSLVIRGEKSDHAVLCSESKTYDLKIADTSNLLLFIPGCKTPDQLLADQQEVNVVRCEIAGFSNHYWELRRCRPKLKKLKKLLMENTYDGPENQGNRDNDTSLYTTEDLLNQIQASNEELSEHLKVIHACNIKGFWRILDFDYEMKILNHVTQLVDSESWSFSKVPLNECLQELRPLEPEEMIEHCLNCYGKKFKEDDVIYFALNEDKICRATAQMLLQNAVKFNLAEFQEVWQQSVPEGMTTRTDQLKGLALVDRTSRPETVCLLKTEDLPEDTQERFNSLFTMREKWMEADIAPYIKDLCGEKQTIGALLTKYARCSVQNGIKLYNSRRPIS
;
A
#
# COMPACT_ATOMS: atom_id res chain seq x y z
N MET A 1 45.08 -0.14 60.88
CA MET A 1 45.43 -1.57 60.85
C MET A 1 44.66 -2.22 59.71
N VAL A 2 45.35 -2.57 58.61
CA VAL A 2 45.47 -3.95 58.03
C VAL A 2 44.41 -4.93 58.61
N THR A 3 43.49 -5.64 57.91
CA THR A 3 43.49 -6.32 56.59
C THR A 3 42.09 -6.90 56.23
N HIS A 4 41.78 -6.99 54.91
CA HIS A 4 41.09 -8.04 54.09
C HIS A 4 39.97 -8.95 54.66
N SER A 5 38.91 -9.41 53.96
CA SER A 5 38.65 -9.72 52.53
C SER A 5 37.15 -10.06 52.30
N GLY A 6 36.66 -9.97 51.04
CA GLY A 6 35.50 -10.74 50.57
C GLY A 6 34.54 -10.00 49.63
N ASN A 7 34.81 -9.98 48.31
CA ASN A 7 33.87 -9.50 47.28
C ASN A 7 34.00 -10.36 46.00
N SER A 8 32.88 -10.95 45.56
CA SER A 8 32.49 -11.30 44.18
C SER A 8 31.22 -12.17 44.26
N GLY A 9 30.15 -12.02 43.50
CA GLY A 9 29.81 -11.16 42.37
C GLY A 9 28.72 -11.89 41.56
N THR A 10 27.47 -11.39 41.59
CA THR A 10 26.39 -11.84 40.70
C THR A 10 25.70 -10.63 40.06
N SER A 11 25.80 -10.62 38.73
CA SER A 11 25.24 -9.81 37.64
C SER A 11 24.04 -8.88 37.88
N PRO A 12 24.02 -7.69 37.25
CA PRO A 12 22.80 -7.01 36.87
C PRO A 12 22.42 -7.31 35.42
N ILE A 13 21.13 -7.59 35.22
CA ILE A 13 20.44 -7.75 33.94
C ILE A 13 20.40 -6.39 33.23
N GLN A 14 21.06 -6.27 32.09
CA GLN A 14 20.94 -5.12 31.19
C GLN A 14 19.72 -5.28 30.28
N SER A 15 18.89 -4.25 30.30
CA SER A 15 17.77 -3.98 29.42
C SER A 15 18.17 -3.99 27.94
N PHE A 16 17.43 -4.75 27.14
CA PHE A 16 17.48 -4.70 25.68
C PHE A 16 17.07 -3.30 25.18
N GLN A 17 18.01 -2.59 24.55
CA GLN A 17 17.71 -1.41 23.73
C GLN A 17 17.22 -1.88 22.35
N GLU A 18 16.05 -1.41 21.93
CA GLU A 18 15.56 -1.54 20.56
C GLU A 18 16.53 -0.86 19.58
N HIS A 19 16.98 -1.60 18.56
CA HIS A 19 17.81 -1.06 17.48
C HIS A 19 16.96 -0.21 16.52
N PRO A 20 17.48 0.94 16.03
CA PRO A 20 16.75 1.78 15.09
C PRO A 20 16.66 1.11 13.72
N LEU A 21 15.42 1.01 13.20
CA LEU A 21 15.09 0.60 11.84
C LEU A 21 15.93 1.40 10.83
N ARG A 22 16.71 0.71 9.99
CA ARG A 22 17.45 1.35 8.91
C ARG A 22 16.52 1.57 7.72
N HIS A 23 16.20 2.82 7.44
CA HIS A 23 15.41 3.23 6.28
C HIS A 23 16.31 3.50 5.07
N PHE A 24 15.98 2.90 3.92
CA PHE A 24 16.65 3.15 2.66
C PHE A 24 15.89 4.21 1.84
N ARG A 25 16.60 5.16 1.21
CA ARG A 25 16.03 6.19 0.34
C ARG A 25 16.51 5.98 -1.10
N PHE A 26 15.59 5.92 -2.05
CA PHE A 26 15.92 5.78 -3.47
C PHE A 26 16.13 7.16 -4.16
N PRO A 27 17.01 7.24 -5.18
CA PRO A 27 17.14 8.41 -6.05
C PRO A 27 15.90 8.58 -6.97
N PRO A 28 15.64 9.79 -7.51
CA PRO A 28 14.37 10.13 -8.17
C PRO A 28 14.11 9.42 -9.50
N GLY A 29 12.83 9.13 -9.74
CA GLY A 29 12.22 8.99 -11.07
C GLY A 29 12.04 7.54 -11.55
N HIS A 30 10.78 7.24 -11.91
CA HIS A 30 10.23 6.02 -12.53
C HIS A 30 9.87 4.90 -11.54
N SER A 31 8.60 4.47 -11.62
CA SER A 31 8.19 3.14 -11.21
C SER A 31 9.16 2.14 -11.85
N ARG A 32 9.76 1.29 -11.04
CA ARG A 32 10.70 0.29 -11.54
C ARG A 32 9.98 -1.05 -11.56
N GLU A 33 9.85 -1.59 -12.75
CA GLU A 33 9.49 -2.98 -12.95
C GLU A 33 10.65 -3.84 -12.43
N ILE A 34 10.34 -4.79 -11.54
CA ILE A 34 11.33 -5.70 -10.98
C ILE A 34 11.49 -6.88 -11.93
N THR A 35 12.73 -7.19 -12.31
CA THR A 35 13.05 -8.45 -12.99
C THR A 35 13.20 -9.55 -11.96
N TRP A 36 12.34 -10.57 -12.04
CA TRP A 36 12.35 -11.73 -11.14
C TRP A 36 13.28 -12.81 -11.69
N LEU A 37 14.13 -13.37 -10.82
CA LEU A 37 14.97 -14.53 -11.13
C LEU A 37 14.67 -15.61 -10.10
N ARG A 38 14.29 -16.81 -10.57
CA ARG A 38 14.02 -17.96 -9.71
C ARG A 38 15.26 -18.81 -9.51
N ASP A 39 15.21 -19.63 -8.47
CA ASP A 39 16.08 -20.79 -8.36
C ASP A 39 15.85 -21.73 -9.55
N GLY A 40 16.85 -21.81 -10.43
CA GLY A 40 16.84 -22.68 -11.62
C GLY A 40 16.66 -21.96 -12.96
N ASP A 41 16.43 -20.65 -12.98
CA ASP A 41 16.39 -19.90 -14.23
C ASP A 41 17.79 -19.81 -14.87
N PRO A 42 17.92 -19.96 -16.21
CA PRO A 42 19.19 -19.73 -16.90
C PRO A 42 19.60 -18.25 -16.77
N PRO A 43 20.90 -17.94 -16.71
CA PRO A 43 21.35 -16.56 -16.55
C PRO A 43 20.87 -15.68 -17.72
N ALA A 44 20.01 -14.71 -17.45
CA ALA A 44 19.54 -13.76 -18.44
C ALA A 44 20.70 -12.88 -18.94
N VAL A 45 20.88 -12.80 -20.27
CA VAL A 45 21.75 -11.81 -20.91
C VAL A 45 21.00 -10.48 -20.94
N LEU A 46 21.13 -9.68 -19.88
CA LEU A 46 20.57 -8.33 -19.86
C LEU A 46 21.36 -7.39 -20.78
N PRO A 47 20.69 -6.54 -21.59
CA PRO A 47 21.38 -5.52 -22.39
C PRO A 47 22.01 -4.46 -21.48
N ARG A 48 23.26 -4.08 -21.78
CA ARG A 48 24.00 -3.05 -21.04
C ARG A 48 23.32 -1.68 -21.18
N VAL A 49 22.70 -1.19 -20.11
CA VAL A 49 22.29 0.21 -19.98
C VAL A 49 23.49 1.05 -19.48
N PRO A 50 23.75 2.27 -19.96
CA PRO A 50 24.95 3.02 -19.60
C PRO A 50 24.91 3.50 -18.15
N VAL A 51 25.98 3.22 -17.39
CA VAL A 51 26.20 3.74 -16.04
C VAL A 51 26.59 5.22 -16.12
N PHE A 52 25.71 6.12 -15.70
CA PHE A 52 26.07 7.51 -15.43
C PHE A 52 26.91 7.59 -14.14
N ARG A 53 28.20 7.92 -14.28
CA ARG A 53 29.12 8.16 -13.16
C ARG A 53 28.81 9.51 -12.51
N SER A 54 28.29 9.47 -11.28
CA SER A 54 28.31 10.61 -10.35
C SER A 54 29.67 10.66 -9.66
N CYS A 55 30.41 11.73 -9.93
CA CYS A 55 31.73 12.00 -9.38
C CYS A 55 31.58 12.58 -7.95
N ARG A 56 32.08 11.89 -6.93
CA ARG A 56 32.42 12.52 -5.64
C ARG A 56 33.82 12.09 -5.20
N ARG A 57 34.76 13.05 -5.29
CA ARG A 57 36.04 13.04 -4.58
C ARG A 57 35.77 13.04 -3.07
N SER A 58 36.46 12.17 -2.34
CA SER A 58 36.87 12.45 -0.97
C SER A 58 38.22 11.79 -0.74
N THR A 59 39.17 12.63 -0.37
CA THR A 59 40.58 12.37 -0.07
C THR A 59 40.76 11.72 1.31
N ALA A 60 41.63 10.71 1.43
CA ALA A 60 42.52 10.54 2.58
C ALA A 60 43.61 9.46 2.35
N PHE A 61 44.87 9.88 2.48
CA PHE A 61 46.05 9.17 3.04
C PHE A 61 46.44 7.79 2.46
N THR A 62 47.43 7.65 1.56
CA THR A 62 48.92 7.69 1.71
C THR A 62 49.56 6.64 2.63
N GLY A 63 50.45 5.84 2.03
CA GLY A 63 51.39 4.88 2.64
C GLY A 63 50.97 3.45 2.28
N TRP A 64 51.76 2.62 1.61
CA TRP A 64 53.18 2.33 1.85
C TRP A 64 53.89 1.87 0.57
N ASP A 65 55.22 2.00 0.63
CA ASP A 65 56.15 2.06 -0.47
C ASP A 65 56.30 0.82 -1.35
N SER A 66 56.65 1.12 -2.59
CA SER A 66 57.32 0.26 -3.56
C SER A 66 58.63 -0.31 -3.01
N VAL A 67 58.75 -1.64 -3.01
CA VAL A 67 60.04 -2.32 -3.02
C VAL A 67 60.09 -3.24 -4.24
N SER A 68 60.86 -2.79 -5.23
CA SER A 68 61.27 -3.57 -6.40
C SER A 68 62.40 -4.54 -6.01
N ILE A 69 62.17 -5.84 -6.17
CA ILE A 69 63.25 -6.83 -6.22
C ILE A 69 63.11 -7.62 -7.52
N SER A 70 64.06 -7.39 -8.42
CA SER A 70 64.33 -8.15 -9.62
C SER A 70 65.09 -9.44 -9.26
N GLY A 71 64.58 -10.59 -9.70
CA GLY A 71 65.22 -11.88 -9.51
C GLY A 71 64.50 -12.97 -10.29
N LEU A 72 65.02 -13.27 -11.48
CA LEU A 72 64.49 -14.28 -12.42
C LEU A 72 64.65 -15.71 -11.87
N THR A 73 63.55 -16.44 -11.80
CA THR A 73 63.46 -17.89 -12.10
C THR A 73 62.13 -18.13 -12.82
N PRO A 74 62.05 -19.04 -13.81
CA PRO A 74 60.82 -19.26 -14.55
C PRO A 74 59.83 -19.97 -13.63
N ARG A 75 58.95 -19.19 -12.98
CA ARG A 75 57.80 -19.75 -12.27
C ARG A 75 56.99 -20.53 -13.31
N ARG A 76 56.89 -21.85 -13.06
CA ARG A 76 55.83 -22.73 -13.58
C ARG A 76 54.57 -21.90 -13.76
N ARG A 77 53.89 -22.04 -14.91
CA ARG A 77 52.53 -21.49 -15.10
C ARG A 77 51.77 -21.72 -13.81
N ILE A 78 51.52 -20.63 -13.07
CA ILE A 78 50.65 -20.67 -11.91
C ILE A 78 49.31 -21.08 -12.52
N ARG A 79 48.87 -22.32 -12.28
CA ARG A 79 47.48 -22.71 -12.54
C ARG A 79 46.62 -21.61 -11.92
N ASP A 80 45.59 -21.15 -12.62
CA ASP A 80 44.53 -20.38 -11.96
C ASP A 80 44.24 -21.08 -10.62
N PRO A 81 44.32 -20.40 -9.46
CA PRO A 81 44.26 -21.03 -8.13
C PRO A 81 42.86 -21.62 -7.80
N MET A 82 42.08 -21.97 -8.81
CA MET A 82 40.63 -21.91 -8.78
C MET A 82 39.95 -23.22 -9.21
N ASP A 83 40.70 -24.25 -9.61
CA ASP A 83 40.15 -25.57 -9.92
C ASP A 83 40.73 -26.62 -8.97
N ARG A 84 39.97 -26.97 -7.93
CA ARG A 84 40.34 -28.05 -7.02
C ARG A 84 40.20 -29.39 -7.72
N THR A 85 41.26 -30.21 -7.69
CA THR A 85 41.20 -31.56 -8.27
C THR A 85 40.66 -32.59 -7.27
N ARG A 86 40.28 -33.78 -7.77
CA ARG A 86 39.82 -34.90 -6.93
C ARG A 86 40.86 -35.27 -5.87
N GLU A 87 42.14 -35.24 -6.24
CA GLU A 87 43.26 -35.54 -5.34
C GLU A 87 43.38 -34.49 -4.22
N GLU A 88 43.17 -33.21 -4.54
CA GLU A 88 43.20 -32.12 -3.54
C GLU A 88 42.01 -32.19 -2.58
N VAL A 89 40.84 -32.60 -3.08
CA VAL A 89 39.67 -32.87 -2.24
C VAL A 89 39.94 -34.05 -1.30
N ALA A 90 40.49 -35.15 -1.80
CA ALA A 90 40.85 -36.32 -0.99
C ALA A 90 41.91 -35.98 0.07
N ALA A 91 42.92 -35.18 -0.29
CA ALA A 91 43.91 -34.67 0.66
C ALA A 91 43.28 -33.77 1.74
N THR A 92 42.30 -32.95 1.37
CA THR A 92 41.57 -32.08 2.33
C THR A 92 40.79 -32.92 3.34
N LEU A 93 40.09 -33.98 2.90
CA LEU A 93 39.37 -34.90 3.79
C LEU A 93 40.33 -35.60 4.76
N GLN A 94 41.50 -36.03 4.26
CA GLN A 94 42.52 -36.67 5.09
C GLN A 94 43.09 -35.71 6.16
N ILE A 95 43.36 -34.45 5.80
CA ILE A 95 43.82 -33.42 6.74
C ILE A 95 42.75 -33.12 7.80
N ALA A 96 41.48 -33.05 7.38
CA ALA A 96 40.35 -32.81 8.26
C ALA A 96 39.95 -34.03 9.12
N LYS A 97 40.57 -35.20 8.90
CA LYS A 97 40.24 -36.48 9.57
C LYS A 97 38.77 -36.88 9.40
N LEU A 98 38.23 -36.64 8.21
CA LEU A 98 36.86 -36.98 7.85
C LEU A 98 36.85 -38.27 7.03
N ASN A 99 35.90 -39.19 7.29
CA ASN A 99 35.80 -40.43 6.52
C ASN A 99 35.06 -40.14 5.22
N ALA A 100 35.62 -40.54 4.08
CA ALA A 100 35.01 -40.29 2.77
C ALA A 100 33.64 -40.98 2.59
N GLU A 101 33.41 -42.09 3.29
CA GLU A 101 32.13 -42.83 3.29
C GLU A 101 30.98 -42.05 3.96
N ASP A 102 31.29 -41.06 4.79
CA ASP A 102 30.30 -40.19 5.44
C ASP A 102 29.75 -39.11 4.48
N PHE A 103 30.31 -38.99 3.27
CA PHE A 103 29.97 -37.97 2.28
C PHE A 103 29.47 -38.59 0.98
N ARG A 104 28.63 -37.83 0.27
CA ARG A 104 28.24 -38.18 -1.11
C ARG A 104 29.43 -38.02 -2.06
N SER A 105 29.40 -38.76 -3.17
CA SER A 105 30.45 -38.70 -4.17
C SER A 105 30.54 -37.37 -4.92
N THR A 106 29.53 -36.51 -4.86
CA THR A 106 29.61 -35.17 -5.49
C THR A 106 30.11 -34.10 -4.52
N VAL A 107 31.17 -33.39 -4.91
CA VAL A 107 31.81 -32.32 -4.14
C VAL A 107 31.62 -30.99 -4.84
N HIS A 108 30.87 -30.08 -4.23
CA HIS A 108 30.68 -28.72 -4.75
C HIS A 108 31.83 -27.81 -4.31
N CYS A 109 32.60 -27.31 -5.27
CA CYS A 109 33.64 -26.30 -5.04
C CYS A 109 33.05 -24.91 -5.28
N LEU A 110 32.88 -24.15 -4.20
CA LEU A 110 32.31 -22.81 -4.24
C LEU A 110 33.39 -21.75 -4.45
N THR A 111 33.19 -20.87 -5.42
CA THR A 111 34.06 -19.71 -5.68
C THR A 111 33.23 -18.46 -5.89
N PHE A 112 33.69 -17.31 -5.38
CA PHE A 112 33.02 -16.03 -5.68
C PHE A 112 33.21 -15.65 -7.14
N ASN A 113 32.13 -15.20 -7.79
CA ASN A 113 32.20 -14.67 -9.14
C ASN A 113 33.13 -13.43 -9.18
N ARG A 114 33.94 -13.29 -10.23
CA ARG A 114 34.87 -12.16 -10.38
C ARG A 114 34.16 -10.81 -10.63
N ALA A 115 32.91 -10.84 -11.12
CA ALA A 115 32.07 -9.67 -11.34
C ALA A 115 31.10 -9.38 -10.17
N PHE A 116 31.39 -9.93 -9.00
CA PHE A 116 30.52 -9.87 -7.81
C PHE A 116 30.27 -8.44 -7.32
N ASN A 117 28.99 -8.12 -7.10
CA ASN A 117 28.56 -6.92 -6.39
C ASN A 117 27.44 -7.28 -5.39
N SER A 118 27.67 -7.01 -4.11
CA SER A 118 26.81 -7.45 -3.00
C SER A 118 25.46 -6.74 -2.92
N GLY A 119 25.13 -5.88 -3.87
CA GLY A 119 23.87 -5.13 -3.93
C GLY A 119 23.02 -5.41 -5.16
N ASP A 120 23.44 -6.31 -6.04
CA ASP A 120 22.73 -6.56 -7.31
C ASP A 120 21.48 -7.45 -7.12
N TYR A 121 21.46 -8.25 -6.04
CA TYR A 121 20.37 -9.18 -5.74
C TYR A 121 19.85 -9.00 -4.32
N SER A 122 18.55 -9.21 -4.14
CA SER A 122 17.90 -9.24 -2.84
C SER A 122 16.88 -10.37 -2.81
N LEU A 123 16.71 -10.99 -1.65
CA LEU A 123 15.69 -12.02 -1.45
C LEU A 123 14.37 -11.36 -1.04
N MET A 124 13.27 -11.88 -1.57
CA MET A 124 11.93 -11.48 -1.19
C MET A 124 11.08 -12.73 -0.98
N GLU A 125 10.43 -12.80 0.18
CA GLU A 125 9.46 -13.82 0.50
C GLU A 125 8.10 -13.45 -0.12
N LEU A 126 7.56 -14.36 -0.92
CA LEU A 126 6.28 -14.24 -1.59
C LEU A 126 5.37 -15.37 -1.12
N ASP A 127 4.08 -15.07 -0.95
CA ASP A 127 3.08 -16.11 -0.71
C ASP A 127 2.72 -16.85 -2.01
N ASP A 128 1.98 -17.96 -1.88
CA ASP A 128 1.55 -18.77 -3.02
C ASP A 128 0.74 -17.98 -4.06
N ALA A 129 0.03 -16.94 -3.65
CA ALA A 129 -0.80 -16.14 -4.55
C ALA A 129 0.07 -15.23 -5.42
N LEU A 130 1.02 -14.52 -4.81
CA LEU A 130 1.99 -13.67 -5.51
C LEU A 130 2.94 -14.49 -6.39
N CYS A 131 3.36 -15.66 -5.92
CA CYS A 131 4.11 -16.59 -6.75
C CYS A 131 3.34 -16.91 -8.03
N LYS A 132 2.09 -17.40 -7.91
CA LYS A 132 1.20 -17.72 -9.04
C LYS A 132 0.99 -16.54 -9.99
N GLU A 133 0.82 -15.34 -9.45
CA GLU A 133 0.65 -14.12 -10.23
C GLU A 133 1.89 -13.83 -11.11
N ILE A 134 3.10 -13.94 -10.53
CA ILE A 134 4.35 -13.78 -11.29
C ILE A 134 4.52 -14.91 -12.32
N GLU A 135 4.22 -16.17 -12.00
CA GLU A 135 4.33 -17.27 -12.99
C GLU A 135 3.35 -17.12 -14.15
N ALA A 136 2.20 -16.48 -13.92
CA ALA A 136 1.26 -16.13 -14.97
C ALA A 136 1.72 -14.96 -15.85
N GLY A 137 2.88 -14.35 -15.55
CA GLY A 137 3.43 -13.19 -16.26
C GLY A 137 2.99 -11.84 -15.68
N GLY A 138 2.39 -11.82 -14.49
CA GLY A 138 2.10 -10.59 -13.77
C GLY A 138 3.37 -9.89 -13.29
N SER A 139 3.29 -8.57 -13.12
CA SER A 139 4.39 -7.76 -12.60
C SER A 139 4.03 -7.16 -11.24
N LEU A 140 5.03 -7.00 -10.38
CA LEU A 140 4.88 -6.26 -9.12
C LEU A 140 5.71 -4.98 -9.21
N VAL A 141 5.16 -3.90 -8.66
CA VAL A 141 5.72 -2.55 -8.77
C VAL A 141 5.97 -1.98 -7.38
N ILE A 142 7.18 -1.47 -7.14
CA ILE A 142 7.46 -0.73 -5.91
C ILE A 142 6.98 0.71 -6.06
N ARG A 143 6.22 1.20 -5.07
CA ARG A 143 5.63 2.54 -5.06
C ARG A 143 5.89 3.30 -3.75
N GLY A 144 5.95 4.63 -3.85
CA GLY A 144 6.16 5.54 -2.72
C GLY A 144 7.11 6.69 -3.06
N GLU A 145 6.88 7.85 -2.45
CA GLU A 145 7.79 9.00 -2.59
C GLU A 145 9.05 8.84 -1.72
N LYS A 146 10.00 9.76 -1.88
CA LYS A 146 11.25 9.77 -1.10
C LYS A 146 11.06 9.91 0.41
N SER A 147 9.95 10.52 0.82
CA SER A 147 9.55 10.67 2.22
C SER A 147 8.82 9.45 2.76
N ASP A 148 8.33 8.57 1.88
CA ASP A 148 7.45 7.47 2.25
C ASP A 148 8.25 6.19 2.55
N HIS A 149 7.62 5.29 3.29
CA HIS A 149 8.07 3.89 3.33
C HIS A 149 7.59 3.18 2.07
N ALA A 150 8.48 2.58 1.29
CA ALA A 150 8.11 1.88 0.07
C ALA A 150 7.09 0.76 0.31
N VAL A 151 6.14 0.62 -0.62
CA VAL A 151 5.20 -0.51 -0.70
C VAL A 151 5.43 -1.28 -2.00
N LEU A 152 5.08 -2.55 -2.00
CA LEU A 152 4.99 -3.36 -3.21
C LEU A 152 3.53 -3.49 -3.61
N CYS A 153 3.22 -3.26 -4.88
CA CYS A 153 1.88 -3.39 -5.42
C CYS A 153 1.85 -4.49 -6.48
N SER A 154 0.88 -5.39 -6.33
CA SER A 154 0.33 -6.18 -7.43
C SER A 154 -0.66 -5.33 -8.23
N GLU A 155 -1.35 -5.91 -9.21
CA GLU A 155 -2.40 -5.20 -9.94
C GLU A 155 -3.56 -4.77 -9.02
N SER A 156 -3.88 -5.62 -8.02
CA SER A 156 -5.09 -5.50 -7.20
C SER A 156 -4.86 -5.18 -5.72
N LYS A 157 -3.63 -5.35 -5.21
CA LYS A 157 -3.33 -5.26 -3.77
C LYS A 157 -2.00 -4.59 -3.48
N THR A 158 -1.96 -3.91 -2.33
CA THR A 158 -0.77 -3.26 -1.76
C THR A 158 -0.19 -4.04 -0.58
N TYR A 159 1.13 -4.11 -0.49
CA TYR A 159 1.90 -4.82 0.53
C TYR A 159 2.99 -3.92 1.12
N ASP A 160 3.09 -3.89 2.44
CA ASP A 160 4.23 -3.31 3.15
C ASP A 160 5.47 -4.18 2.96
N LEU A 161 6.62 -3.54 2.75
CA LEU A 161 7.93 -4.15 2.67
C LEU A 161 8.63 -4.07 4.03
N LYS A 162 9.04 -5.22 4.59
CA LYS A 162 9.83 -5.28 5.83
C LYS A 162 11.09 -6.09 5.64
N ILE A 163 12.18 -5.67 6.26
CA ILE A 163 13.43 -6.44 6.25
C ILE A 163 13.41 -7.40 7.45
N ALA A 164 13.65 -8.67 7.17
CA ALA A 164 13.92 -9.70 8.17
C ALA A 164 15.41 -10.04 8.14
N ASP A 165 16.12 -9.69 9.22
CA ASP A 165 17.52 -10.05 9.40
C ASP A 165 17.65 -11.53 9.78
N THR A 166 18.72 -12.16 9.29
CA THR A 166 19.06 -13.54 9.58
C THR A 166 20.47 -13.61 10.17
N SER A 167 20.68 -14.51 11.14
CA SER A 167 22.02 -14.75 11.69
C SER A 167 22.93 -15.52 10.72
N ASN A 168 22.35 -16.13 9.70
CA ASN A 168 23.04 -16.96 8.73
C ASN A 168 23.32 -16.17 7.46
N LEU A 169 24.43 -16.50 6.79
CA LEU A 169 24.72 -15.96 5.46
C LEU A 169 24.05 -16.83 4.41
N LEU A 170 23.08 -16.27 3.69
CA LEU A 170 22.40 -16.93 2.57
C LEU A 170 23.23 -16.71 1.31
N LEU A 171 23.74 -17.78 0.70
CA LEU A 171 24.54 -17.71 -0.52
C LEU A 171 23.66 -18.01 -1.74
N PHE A 172 23.74 -17.18 -2.78
CA PHE A 172 23.04 -17.41 -4.04
C PHE A 172 23.99 -18.14 -4.98
N ILE A 173 23.64 -19.39 -5.29
CA ILE A 173 24.51 -20.28 -6.05
C ILE A 173 23.68 -20.88 -7.20
N PRO A 174 23.58 -20.18 -8.35
CA PRO A 174 22.76 -20.62 -9.47
C PRO A 174 23.17 -22.01 -9.96
N GLY A 175 22.18 -22.90 -10.14
CA GLY A 175 22.41 -24.27 -10.61
C GLY A 175 23.13 -25.19 -9.62
N CYS A 176 23.31 -24.79 -8.36
CA CYS A 176 23.81 -25.67 -7.31
C CYS A 176 22.79 -26.77 -7.03
N LYS A 177 23.24 -28.03 -7.03
CA LYS A 177 22.36 -29.16 -6.83
C LYS A 177 22.22 -29.48 -5.36
N THR A 178 20.99 -29.62 -4.88
CA THR A 178 20.74 -30.14 -3.53
C THR A 178 21.01 -31.64 -3.48
N PRO A 179 21.23 -32.21 -2.28
CA PRO A 179 21.38 -33.65 -2.13
C PRO A 179 20.28 -34.45 -2.87
N ASP A 180 19.02 -34.04 -2.79
CA ASP A 180 17.91 -34.78 -3.42
C ASP A 180 17.94 -34.76 -4.96
N GLN A 181 18.63 -33.79 -5.56
CA GLN A 181 18.79 -33.67 -7.02
C GLN A 181 20.01 -34.43 -7.55
N LEU A 182 20.88 -34.91 -6.66
CA LEU A 182 22.04 -35.71 -7.02
C LEU A 182 21.60 -37.19 -7.07
N LEU A 183 21.80 -37.82 -8.23
CA LEU A 183 21.58 -39.27 -8.41
C LEU A 183 22.40 -40.06 -7.38
N ALA A 184 21.85 -41.18 -6.92
CA ALA A 184 22.49 -42.05 -5.94
C ALA A 184 23.90 -42.49 -6.37
N ASP A 185 24.75 -42.69 -5.36
CA ASP A 185 26.22 -42.81 -5.40
C ASP A 185 26.82 -43.32 -6.72
N GLN A 186 27.43 -42.39 -7.46
CA GLN A 186 28.46 -42.73 -8.43
C GLN A 186 29.72 -43.19 -7.69
N GLN A 187 30.38 -44.25 -8.16
CA GLN A 187 31.60 -44.80 -7.53
C GLN A 187 32.79 -43.83 -7.54
N GLU A 188 32.79 -42.81 -8.40
CA GLU A 188 33.86 -41.82 -8.49
C GLU A 188 33.44 -40.47 -7.94
N VAL A 189 34.37 -39.80 -7.23
CA VAL A 189 34.15 -38.44 -6.71
C VAL A 189 33.98 -37.45 -7.86
N ASN A 190 32.80 -36.87 -8.02
CA ASN A 190 32.53 -35.84 -9.03
C ASN A 190 32.71 -34.44 -8.42
N VAL A 191 33.67 -33.66 -8.94
CA VAL A 191 33.88 -32.28 -8.47
C VAL A 191 33.09 -31.33 -9.36
N VAL A 192 32.07 -30.70 -8.79
CA VAL A 192 31.22 -29.73 -9.47
C VAL A 192 31.61 -28.33 -9.02
N ARG A 193 31.89 -27.45 -9.97
CA ARG A 193 32.20 -26.05 -9.66
C ARG A 193 30.91 -25.23 -9.64
N CYS A 194 30.75 -24.44 -8.60
CA CYS A 194 29.63 -23.51 -8.48
C CYS A 194 30.14 -22.12 -8.14
N GLU A 195 29.60 -21.12 -8.83
CA GLU A 195 29.94 -19.73 -8.59
C GLU A 195 28.90 -19.09 -7.69
N ILE A 196 29.37 -18.46 -6.61
CA ILE A 196 28.54 -17.65 -5.73
C ILE A 196 28.23 -16.35 -6.48
N ALA A 197 26.97 -16.21 -6.88
CA ALA A 197 26.47 -15.04 -7.61
C ALA A 197 26.15 -13.87 -6.67
N GLY A 198 25.82 -14.16 -5.41
CA GLY A 198 25.42 -13.18 -4.42
C GLY A 198 25.39 -13.76 -3.02
N PHE A 199 25.19 -12.90 -2.04
CA PHE A 199 24.79 -13.33 -0.70
C PHE A 199 23.85 -12.30 -0.09
N SER A 200 23.08 -12.73 0.90
CA SER A 200 22.37 -11.81 1.78
C SER A 200 22.36 -12.34 3.20
N ASN A 201 22.30 -11.42 4.16
CA ASN A 201 22.03 -11.71 5.55
C ASN A 201 20.61 -11.27 5.97
N HIS A 202 19.79 -10.87 5.00
CA HIS A 202 18.41 -10.46 5.22
C HIS A 202 17.55 -10.77 4.00
N TYR A 203 16.23 -10.74 4.17
CA TYR A 203 15.27 -10.84 3.07
C TYR A 203 14.09 -9.90 3.31
N TRP A 204 13.35 -9.60 2.25
CA TRP A 204 12.15 -8.78 2.31
C TRP A 204 10.93 -9.66 2.58
N GLU A 205 10.22 -9.37 3.67
CA GLU A 205 8.89 -9.90 3.95
C GLU A 205 7.82 -8.96 3.42
N LEU A 206 6.80 -9.53 2.79
CA LEU A 206 5.60 -8.82 2.39
C LEU A 206 4.49 -9.00 3.40
N ARG A 207 3.82 -7.89 3.75
CA ARG A 207 2.61 -7.92 4.56
C ARG A 207 1.53 -7.11 3.90
N ARG A 208 0.40 -7.76 3.57
CA ARG A 208 -0.74 -7.05 2.99
C ARG A 208 -1.15 -5.90 3.91
N CYS A 209 -1.28 -4.71 3.33
CA CYS A 209 -1.65 -3.50 4.04
C CYS A 209 -2.84 -2.82 3.33
N ARG A 210 -3.39 -1.78 3.97
CA ARG A 210 -4.42 -0.95 3.35
C ARG A 210 -3.72 0.10 2.46
N PRO A 211 -4.27 0.40 1.27
CA PRO A 211 -3.75 1.48 0.45
C PRO A 211 -3.89 2.83 1.16
N LYS A 212 -2.91 3.73 0.99
CA LYS A 212 -2.91 5.06 1.61
C LYS A 212 -3.47 6.09 0.62
N LEU A 213 -4.78 6.30 0.69
CA LEU A 213 -5.56 6.99 -0.34
C LEU A 213 -6.01 8.40 0.07
N LYS A 214 -5.84 8.80 1.34
CA LYS A 214 -6.16 10.17 1.80
C LYS A 214 -5.39 11.24 1.04
N LYS A 215 -4.15 10.94 0.66
CA LYS A 215 -3.34 11.82 -0.20
C LYS A 215 -3.99 12.03 -1.58
N LEU A 216 -4.63 11.01 -2.16
CA LEU A 216 -5.29 11.11 -3.47
C LEU A 216 -6.35 12.20 -3.44
N LYS A 217 -7.28 12.12 -2.48
CA LYS A 217 -8.35 13.10 -2.37
C LYS A 217 -7.80 14.51 -2.17
N LYS A 218 -6.78 14.67 -1.31
CA LYS A 218 -6.13 15.97 -1.08
C LYS A 218 -5.59 16.56 -2.39
N LEU A 219 -4.85 15.79 -3.18
CA LEU A 219 -4.31 16.23 -4.47
C LEU A 219 -5.42 16.67 -5.43
N LEU A 220 -6.49 15.88 -5.55
CA LEU A 220 -7.59 16.19 -6.47
C LEU A 220 -8.46 17.36 -6.02
N MET A 221 -8.53 17.64 -4.71
CA MET A 221 -9.23 18.81 -4.17
C MET A 221 -8.47 20.11 -4.36
N GLU A 222 -7.17 20.09 -4.70
CA GLU A 222 -6.40 21.31 -5.00
C GLU A 222 -6.87 21.98 -6.31
N ASN A 223 -7.52 21.22 -7.20
CA ASN A 223 -8.05 21.73 -8.47
C ASN A 223 -9.39 21.06 -8.84
N THR A 224 -10.43 21.34 -8.05
CA THR A 224 -11.80 20.89 -8.33
C THR A 224 -12.31 21.42 -9.67
N TYR A 225 -13.26 20.69 -10.25
CA TYR A 225 -13.98 21.10 -11.45
C TYR A 225 -15.30 21.78 -11.07
N ASP A 226 -15.42 23.07 -11.39
CA ASP A 226 -16.54 23.93 -10.96
C ASP A 226 -17.52 24.23 -12.12
N GLY A 227 -17.51 23.41 -13.17
CA GLY A 227 -18.35 23.59 -14.36
C GLY A 227 -17.64 24.23 -15.56
N PRO A 228 -18.24 24.13 -16.76
CA PRO A 228 -17.63 24.57 -18.02
C PRO A 228 -17.35 26.08 -18.07
N GLU A 229 -18.21 26.86 -17.45
CA GLU A 229 -18.14 28.32 -17.39
C GLU A 229 -16.96 28.87 -16.56
N ASN A 230 -16.40 28.07 -15.67
CA ASN A 230 -15.29 28.45 -14.78
C ASN A 230 -13.91 27.92 -15.22
N GLN A 231 -13.83 27.17 -16.33
CA GLN A 231 -12.57 26.54 -16.79
C GLN A 231 -11.53 27.57 -17.28
N GLY A 232 -11.96 28.62 -17.98
CA GLY A 232 -11.07 29.52 -18.73
C GLY A 232 -10.09 30.36 -17.90
N ASN A 233 -10.22 30.38 -16.57
CA ASN A 233 -9.36 31.17 -15.67
C ASN A 233 -8.33 30.35 -14.87
N ARG A 234 -8.35 29.01 -14.91
CA ARG A 234 -7.51 28.15 -14.04
C ARG A 234 -6.37 27.40 -14.74
N ASP A 235 -6.28 27.49 -16.06
CA ASP A 235 -5.44 26.61 -16.90
C ASP A 235 -3.92 26.86 -16.86
N ASN A 236 -3.41 27.82 -16.08
CA ASN A 236 -1.97 28.16 -16.12
C ASN A 236 -1.14 27.81 -14.87
N ASP A 237 -1.74 27.38 -13.74
CA ASP A 237 -0.95 27.23 -12.50
C ASP A 237 -1.37 26.05 -11.57
N THR A 238 -2.28 25.18 -12.01
CA THR A 238 -2.78 24.07 -11.18
C THR A 238 -2.43 22.70 -11.77
N SER A 239 -1.89 21.83 -10.92
CA SER A 239 -1.46 20.49 -11.33
C SER A 239 -2.66 19.61 -11.65
N LEU A 240 -2.71 19.08 -12.87
CA LEU A 240 -3.64 18.01 -13.26
C LEU A 240 -2.90 16.68 -13.23
N TYR A 241 -3.61 15.60 -12.92
CA TYR A 241 -2.98 14.29 -12.73
C TYR A 241 -3.60 13.24 -13.66
N THR A 242 -2.75 12.58 -14.44
CA THR A 242 -3.11 11.35 -15.13
C THR A 242 -3.14 10.18 -14.14
N THR A 243 -3.65 9.03 -14.57
CA THR A 243 -3.56 7.80 -13.75
C THR A 243 -2.11 7.50 -13.37
N GLU A 244 -1.15 7.62 -14.29
CA GLU A 244 0.25 7.36 -14.03
C GLU A 244 0.84 8.34 -13.00
N ASP A 245 0.51 9.63 -13.09
CA ASP A 245 0.96 10.63 -12.12
C ASP A 245 0.47 10.30 -10.70
N LEU A 246 -0.78 9.86 -10.58
CA LEU A 246 -1.35 9.44 -9.29
C LEU A 246 -0.67 8.18 -8.77
N LEU A 247 -0.47 7.15 -9.59
CA LEU A 247 0.20 5.90 -9.18
C LEU A 247 1.66 6.13 -8.76
N ASN A 248 2.33 7.16 -9.30
CA ASN A 248 3.67 7.56 -8.89
C ASN A 248 3.72 8.26 -7.53
N GLN A 249 2.60 8.83 -7.06
CA GLN A 249 2.52 9.60 -5.81
C GLN A 249 1.73 8.89 -4.70
N ILE A 250 0.91 7.90 -5.04
CA ILE A 250 -0.03 7.23 -4.14
C ILE A 250 0.41 5.78 -3.92
N GLN A 251 0.42 5.37 -2.65
CA GLN A 251 0.78 4.03 -2.22
C GLN A 251 -0.44 3.10 -2.28
N ALA A 252 -0.83 2.75 -3.51
CA ALA A 252 -1.95 1.86 -3.81
C ALA A 252 -1.65 1.03 -5.07
N SER A 253 -2.36 -0.07 -5.25
CA SER A 253 -2.42 -0.79 -6.53
C SER A 253 -3.29 -0.06 -7.56
N ASN A 254 -3.31 -0.55 -8.80
CA ASN A 254 -4.13 0.03 -9.88
C ASN A 254 -5.62 -0.09 -9.57
N GLU A 255 -6.08 -1.28 -9.19
CA GLU A 255 -7.49 -1.50 -8.86
C GLU A 255 -7.91 -0.72 -7.61
N GLU A 256 -7.09 -0.70 -6.55
CA GLU A 256 -7.39 0.06 -5.34
C GLU A 256 -7.49 1.58 -5.61
N LEU A 257 -6.62 2.13 -6.48
CA LEU A 257 -6.72 3.52 -6.91
C LEU A 257 -8.03 3.76 -7.68
N SER A 258 -8.33 2.90 -8.66
CA SER A 258 -9.54 3.02 -9.50
C SER A 258 -10.82 2.93 -8.68
N GLU A 259 -10.88 2.00 -7.74
CA GLU A 259 -12.01 1.85 -6.83
C GLU A 259 -12.17 3.10 -5.95
N HIS A 260 -11.07 3.63 -5.41
CA HIS A 260 -11.15 4.82 -4.59
C HIS A 260 -11.55 6.08 -5.36
N LEU A 261 -11.08 6.24 -6.60
CA LEU A 261 -11.52 7.32 -7.50
C LEU A 261 -13.04 7.32 -7.68
N LYS A 262 -13.66 6.13 -7.82
CA LYS A 262 -15.12 5.99 -7.86
C LYS A 262 -15.77 6.35 -6.53
N VAL A 263 -15.19 5.94 -5.40
CA VAL A 263 -15.72 6.25 -4.06
C VAL A 263 -15.76 7.77 -3.79
N ILE A 264 -14.76 8.51 -4.25
CA ILE A 264 -14.69 9.98 -4.08
C ILE A 264 -15.32 10.75 -5.26
N HIS A 265 -16.08 10.07 -6.12
CA HIS A 265 -16.76 10.64 -7.28
C HIS A 265 -15.82 11.38 -8.26
N ALA A 266 -14.55 10.97 -8.34
CA ALA A 266 -13.62 11.54 -9.31
C ALA A 266 -13.97 11.08 -10.74
N CYS A 267 -13.88 12.01 -11.68
CA CYS A 267 -14.10 11.77 -13.11
C CYS A 267 -12.82 11.99 -13.91
N ASN A 268 -12.72 11.33 -15.06
CA ASN A 268 -11.64 11.57 -16.00
C ASN A 268 -12.09 12.58 -17.06
N ILE A 269 -11.49 13.76 -17.06
CA ILE A 269 -11.78 14.85 -17.99
C ILE A 269 -10.54 15.05 -18.86
N LYS A 270 -10.66 14.74 -20.16
CA LYS A 270 -9.58 14.89 -21.15
C LYS A 270 -8.26 14.19 -20.73
N GLY A 271 -8.35 13.02 -20.10
CA GLY A 271 -7.18 12.24 -19.65
C GLY A 271 -6.73 12.52 -18.21
N PHE A 272 -7.29 13.54 -17.56
CA PHE A 272 -6.91 13.95 -16.20
C PHE A 272 -8.02 13.67 -15.19
N TRP A 273 -7.65 13.21 -13.99
CA TRP A 273 -8.58 12.98 -12.91
C TRP A 273 -8.93 14.28 -12.18
N ARG A 274 -10.22 14.50 -11.95
CA ARG A 274 -10.73 15.65 -11.18
C ARG A 274 -11.90 15.25 -10.30
N ILE A 275 -12.03 15.91 -9.16
CA ILE A 275 -13.23 15.87 -8.33
C ILE A 275 -14.10 17.06 -8.72
N LEU A 276 -15.41 16.85 -8.85
CA LEU A 276 -16.35 17.95 -9.04
C LEU A 276 -16.42 18.77 -7.76
N ASP A 277 -16.46 20.09 -7.88
CA ASP A 277 -16.83 20.92 -6.73
C ASP A 277 -18.22 20.49 -6.24
N PHE A 278 -18.40 20.50 -4.91
CA PHE A 278 -19.59 19.92 -4.31
C PHE A 278 -20.86 20.68 -4.70
N ASP A 279 -20.81 22.01 -4.81
CA ASP A 279 -21.97 22.80 -5.21
C ASP A 279 -22.33 22.52 -6.68
N TYR A 280 -21.31 22.34 -7.53
CA TYR A 280 -21.50 21.94 -8.92
C TYR A 280 -22.07 20.51 -9.06
N GLU A 281 -21.57 19.56 -8.28
CA GLU A 281 -22.12 18.20 -8.24
C GLU A 281 -23.60 18.20 -7.83
N MET A 282 -23.96 18.98 -6.80
CA MET A 282 -25.35 19.12 -6.35
C MET A 282 -26.23 19.83 -7.39
N LYS A 283 -25.69 20.82 -8.12
CA LYS A 283 -26.39 21.45 -9.25
C LYS A 283 -26.79 20.42 -10.31
N ILE A 284 -25.86 19.56 -10.73
CA ILE A 284 -26.14 18.51 -11.73
C ILE A 284 -27.16 17.50 -11.18
N LEU A 285 -26.96 17.03 -9.94
CA LEU A 285 -27.89 16.10 -9.32
C LEU A 285 -29.32 16.67 -9.27
N ASN A 286 -29.45 17.95 -8.91
CA ASN A 286 -30.74 18.63 -8.87
C ASN A 286 -31.38 18.72 -10.27
N HIS A 287 -30.62 19.06 -11.31
CA HIS A 287 -31.13 19.04 -12.70
C HIS A 287 -31.68 17.65 -13.07
N VAL A 288 -30.93 16.59 -12.76
CA VAL A 288 -31.36 15.20 -13.03
C VAL A 288 -32.64 14.87 -12.27
N THR A 289 -32.71 15.15 -10.97
CA THR A 289 -33.89 14.80 -10.17
C THR A 289 -35.12 15.61 -10.55
N GLN A 290 -34.95 16.88 -10.95
CA GLN A 290 -36.03 17.73 -11.44
C GLN A 290 -36.57 17.24 -12.79
N LEU A 291 -35.70 16.79 -13.69
CA LEU A 291 -36.13 16.22 -14.97
C LEU A 291 -36.93 14.92 -14.77
N VAL A 292 -36.47 14.05 -13.86
CA VAL A 292 -37.21 12.82 -13.51
C VAL A 292 -38.63 13.15 -13.04
N ASP A 293 -38.78 14.18 -12.21
CA ASP A 293 -40.08 14.64 -11.73
C ASP A 293 -40.93 15.24 -12.86
N SER A 294 -40.37 16.15 -13.66
CA SER A 294 -41.11 16.83 -14.73
C SER A 294 -41.63 15.88 -15.80
N GLU A 295 -40.83 14.87 -16.15
CA GLU A 295 -41.21 13.83 -17.11
C GLU A 295 -41.98 12.67 -16.47
N SER A 296 -42.23 12.74 -15.16
CA SER A 296 -42.91 11.69 -14.39
C SER A 296 -42.26 10.30 -14.55
N TRP A 297 -40.94 10.27 -14.66
CA TRP A 297 -40.16 9.04 -14.76
C TRP A 297 -40.06 8.34 -13.41
N SER A 298 -39.87 7.02 -13.44
CA SER A 298 -39.48 6.30 -12.23
C SER A 298 -38.01 6.54 -11.94
N PHE A 299 -37.66 6.87 -10.70
CA PHE A 299 -36.27 6.91 -10.22
C PHE A 299 -35.53 5.58 -10.44
N SER A 300 -36.24 4.45 -10.56
CA SER A 300 -35.65 3.14 -10.84
C SER A 300 -35.41 2.88 -12.33
N LYS A 301 -35.88 3.76 -13.23
CA LYS A 301 -35.82 3.57 -14.68
C LYS A 301 -35.72 4.94 -15.39
N VAL A 302 -34.59 5.60 -15.21
CA VAL A 302 -34.27 6.88 -15.87
C VAL A 302 -33.61 6.61 -17.23
N PRO A 303 -34.19 7.01 -18.36
CA PRO A 303 -33.63 6.76 -19.69
C PRO A 303 -32.42 7.67 -19.98
N LEU A 304 -31.27 7.07 -20.34
CA LEU A 304 -30.01 7.82 -20.51
C LEU A 304 -30.08 8.81 -21.67
N ASN A 305 -30.55 8.39 -22.85
CA ASN A 305 -30.47 9.21 -24.05
C ASN A 305 -31.35 10.46 -23.94
N GLU A 306 -32.56 10.29 -23.45
CA GLU A 306 -33.54 11.34 -23.22
C GLU A 306 -33.04 12.31 -22.14
N CYS A 307 -32.47 11.78 -21.05
CA CYS A 307 -31.84 12.61 -20.02
C CYS A 307 -30.71 13.49 -20.58
N LEU A 308 -29.82 12.92 -21.40
CA LEU A 308 -28.75 13.69 -22.06
C LEU A 308 -29.31 14.71 -23.05
N GLN A 309 -30.32 14.36 -23.85
CA GLN A 309 -30.91 15.25 -24.85
C GLN A 309 -31.57 16.49 -24.23
N GLU A 310 -32.23 16.34 -23.08
CA GLU A 310 -32.88 17.43 -22.37
C GLU A 310 -31.89 18.27 -21.54
N LEU A 311 -30.88 17.64 -20.93
CA LEU A 311 -29.93 18.34 -20.05
C LEU A 311 -28.69 18.91 -20.74
N ARG A 312 -28.34 18.45 -21.97
CA ARG A 312 -27.20 18.99 -22.74
C ARG A 312 -27.16 20.51 -22.91
N PRO A 313 -28.28 21.28 -22.95
CA PRO A 313 -28.20 22.74 -23.03
C PRO A 313 -27.73 23.38 -21.72
N LEU A 314 -27.83 22.66 -20.59
CA LEU A 314 -27.50 23.15 -19.26
C LEU A 314 -26.12 22.71 -18.82
N GLU A 315 -25.75 21.45 -19.09
CA GLU A 315 -24.51 20.84 -18.62
C GLU A 315 -23.90 19.89 -19.68
N PRO A 316 -22.57 19.67 -19.67
CA PRO A 316 -21.93 18.71 -20.59
C PRO A 316 -22.44 17.28 -20.38
N GLU A 317 -22.63 16.54 -21.47
CA GLU A 317 -23.14 15.15 -21.44
C GLU A 317 -22.28 14.24 -20.55
N GLU A 318 -20.96 14.43 -20.54
CA GLU A 318 -20.05 13.64 -19.72
C GLU A 318 -20.27 13.88 -18.22
N MET A 319 -20.65 15.10 -17.81
CA MET A 319 -20.91 15.43 -16.41
C MET A 319 -22.27 14.88 -15.96
N ILE A 320 -23.26 14.89 -16.85
CA ILE A 320 -24.58 14.30 -16.60
C ILE A 320 -24.45 12.78 -16.45
N GLU A 321 -23.78 12.11 -17.39
CA GLU A 321 -23.55 10.66 -17.29
C GLU A 321 -22.69 10.30 -16.06
N HIS A 322 -21.68 11.11 -15.71
CA HIS A 322 -20.91 10.92 -14.48
C HIS A 322 -21.80 11.00 -13.23
N CYS A 323 -22.66 12.02 -13.13
CA CYS A 323 -23.62 12.13 -12.03
C CYS A 323 -24.54 10.90 -11.93
N LEU A 324 -25.08 10.44 -13.05
CA LEU A 324 -25.91 9.21 -13.10
C LEU A 324 -25.14 7.97 -12.63
N ASN A 325 -23.86 7.84 -12.97
CA ASN A 325 -23.00 6.75 -12.49
C ASN A 325 -22.67 6.87 -10.99
N CYS A 326 -22.51 8.08 -10.46
CA CYS A 326 -22.28 8.32 -9.04
C CYS A 326 -23.52 7.97 -8.21
N TYR A 327 -24.71 8.40 -8.65
CA TYR A 327 -25.95 8.29 -7.88
C TYR A 327 -26.86 7.13 -8.29
N GLY A 328 -26.52 6.38 -9.34
CA GLY A 328 -27.36 5.30 -9.84
C GLY A 328 -26.58 4.08 -10.29
N LYS A 329 -27.33 3.08 -10.76
CA LYS A 329 -26.80 1.86 -11.35
C LYS A 329 -27.28 1.76 -12.79
N LYS A 330 -26.33 1.71 -13.72
CA LYS A 330 -26.58 1.51 -15.15
C LYS A 330 -27.11 0.09 -15.41
N PHE A 331 -28.16 -0.03 -16.21
CA PHE A 331 -28.67 -1.30 -16.71
C PHE A 331 -29.24 -1.13 -18.14
N LYS A 332 -29.52 -2.25 -18.79
CA LYS A 332 -29.99 -2.29 -20.18
C LYS A 332 -31.28 -3.11 -20.26
N GLU A 333 -32.28 -2.58 -20.95
CA GLU A 333 -33.58 -3.21 -21.17
C GLU A 333 -34.05 -2.86 -22.58
N ASP A 334 -34.44 -3.85 -23.39
CA ASP A 334 -34.90 -3.67 -24.79
C ASP A 334 -33.98 -2.80 -25.66
N ASP A 335 -32.67 -3.04 -25.55
CA ASP A 335 -31.61 -2.27 -26.21
C ASP A 335 -31.46 -0.79 -25.79
N VAL A 336 -32.26 -0.33 -24.83
CA VAL A 336 -32.17 1.00 -24.23
C VAL A 336 -31.40 0.96 -22.92
N ILE A 337 -30.62 2.01 -22.66
CA ILE A 337 -29.82 2.16 -21.44
C ILE A 337 -30.60 2.98 -20.43
N TYR A 338 -30.72 2.45 -19.22
CA TYR A 338 -31.39 3.08 -18.09
C TYR A 338 -30.47 3.19 -16.87
N PHE A 339 -30.82 4.09 -15.97
CA PHE A 339 -30.26 4.19 -14.64
C PHE A 339 -31.33 3.98 -13.57
N ALA A 340 -31.01 3.15 -12.58
CA ALA A 340 -31.76 3.06 -11.35
C ALA A 340 -31.05 3.94 -10.31
N LEU A 341 -31.61 5.11 -10.01
CA LEU A 341 -31.11 6.04 -9.01
C LEU A 341 -31.21 5.43 -7.61
N ASN A 342 -30.18 5.66 -6.80
CA ASN A 342 -30.02 5.09 -5.49
C ASN A 342 -30.50 6.09 -4.42
N GLU A 343 -31.65 5.78 -3.81
CA GLU A 343 -32.26 6.59 -2.75
C GLU A 343 -31.26 6.92 -1.63
N ASP A 344 -30.56 5.93 -1.10
CA ASP A 344 -29.62 6.13 0.02
C ASP A 344 -28.50 7.11 -0.33
N LYS A 345 -27.95 7.03 -1.56
CA LYS A 345 -26.91 7.96 -2.01
C LYS A 345 -27.45 9.39 -2.16
N ILE A 346 -28.63 9.54 -2.73
CA ILE A 346 -29.26 10.85 -2.96
C ILE A 346 -29.62 11.49 -1.63
N CYS A 347 -30.34 10.77 -0.75
CA CYS A 347 -30.66 11.25 0.60
C CYS A 347 -29.38 11.62 1.37
N ARG A 348 -28.31 10.82 1.28
CA ARG A 348 -27.03 11.10 1.93
C ARG A 348 -26.36 12.36 1.37
N ALA A 349 -26.39 12.60 0.06
CA ALA A 349 -25.86 13.82 -0.53
C ALA A 349 -26.65 15.07 -0.12
N THR A 350 -27.99 14.99 -0.12
CA THR A 350 -28.85 16.07 0.40
C THR A 350 -28.55 16.35 1.87
N ALA A 351 -28.35 15.32 2.70
CA ALA A 351 -27.96 15.51 4.10
C ALA A 351 -26.61 16.23 4.22
N GLN A 352 -25.62 15.85 3.40
CA GLN A 352 -24.33 16.52 3.38
C GLN A 352 -24.45 18.00 3.04
N MET A 353 -25.23 18.33 2.01
CA MET A 353 -25.49 19.71 1.59
C MET A 353 -26.09 20.56 2.72
N LEU A 354 -27.09 20.01 3.43
CA LEU A 354 -27.74 20.70 4.56
C LEU A 354 -26.80 20.88 5.76
N LEU A 355 -25.88 19.94 5.99
CA LEU A 355 -24.97 19.95 7.14
C LEU A 355 -23.65 20.69 6.88
N GLN A 356 -23.27 20.93 5.63
CA GLN A 356 -21.94 21.46 5.26
C GLN A 356 -21.60 22.80 5.91
N ASN A 357 -22.60 23.66 6.08
CA ASN A 357 -22.44 24.98 6.69
C ASN A 357 -22.89 25.05 8.16
N ALA A 358 -23.34 23.91 8.73
CA ALA A 358 -23.84 23.85 10.09
C ALA A 358 -22.80 23.24 11.03
N VAL A 359 -22.40 23.99 12.07
CA VAL A 359 -21.53 23.44 13.13
C VAL A 359 -22.27 22.35 13.92
N LYS A 360 -23.53 22.64 14.29
CA LYS A 360 -24.49 21.70 14.88
C LYS A 360 -25.90 22.12 14.43
N PHE A 361 -26.74 21.14 14.15
CA PHE A 361 -28.15 21.31 13.80
C PHE A 361 -29.00 20.60 14.87
N ASN A 362 -30.09 21.20 15.32
CA ASN A 362 -31.14 20.48 16.03
C ASN A 362 -31.60 19.26 15.22
N LEU A 363 -31.56 18.07 15.82
CA LEU A 363 -31.85 16.81 15.11
C LEU A 363 -33.28 16.75 14.56
N ALA A 364 -34.27 17.21 15.31
CA ALA A 364 -35.68 17.12 14.90
C ALA A 364 -35.96 18.05 13.71
N GLU A 365 -35.51 19.31 13.81
CA GLU A 365 -35.61 20.29 12.72
C GLU A 365 -34.85 19.82 11.48
N PHE A 366 -33.65 19.26 11.67
CA PHE A 366 -32.87 18.70 10.57
C PHE A 366 -33.63 17.58 9.85
N GLN A 367 -34.26 16.65 10.57
CA GLN A 367 -35.00 15.55 9.97
C GLN A 367 -36.19 16.04 9.12
N GLU A 368 -36.89 17.07 9.57
CA GLU A 368 -37.98 17.69 8.82
C GLU A 368 -37.47 18.35 7.54
N VAL A 369 -36.44 19.22 7.65
CA VAL A 369 -35.83 19.91 6.51
C VAL A 369 -35.22 18.91 5.52
N TRP A 370 -34.58 17.86 6.03
CA TRP A 370 -33.95 16.83 5.20
C TRP A 370 -35.00 16.07 4.37
N GLN A 371 -36.11 15.65 4.99
CA GLN A 371 -37.19 14.98 4.26
C GLN A 371 -37.85 15.89 3.22
N GLN A 372 -37.94 17.19 3.48
CA GLN A 372 -38.49 18.17 2.53
C GLN A 372 -37.53 18.49 1.37
N SER A 373 -36.23 18.22 1.54
CA SER A 373 -35.20 18.57 0.55
C SER A 373 -34.84 17.43 -0.41
N VAL A 374 -35.33 16.21 -0.16
CA VAL A 374 -35.13 15.07 -1.07
C VAL A 374 -36.25 15.01 -2.11
N PRO A 375 -36.01 14.42 -3.30
CA PRO A 375 -37.04 14.29 -4.33
C PRO A 375 -38.29 13.54 -3.84
N GLU A 376 -39.45 13.87 -4.41
CA GLU A 376 -40.71 13.18 -4.07
C GLU A 376 -40.60 11.68 -4.33
N GLY A 377 -41.10 10.88 -3.39
CA GLY A 377 -41.00 9.41 -3.43
C GLY A 377 -39.78 8.83 -2.72
N MET A 378 -38.79 9.64 -2.31
CA MET A 378 -37.65 9.18 -1.50
C MET A 378 -37.89 9.37 0.01
N THR A 379 -37.44 8.42 0.82
CA THR A 379 -37.60 8.46 2.29
C THR A 379 -36.26 8.60 3.01
N THR A 380 -36.17 9.61 3.88
CA THR A 380 -35.00 9.84 4.73
C THR A 380 -35.01 8.97 5.97
N ARG A 381 -33.84 8.43 6.35
CA ARG A 381 -33.68 7.56 7.51
C ARG A 381 -32.33 7.80 8.18
N THR A 382 -32.28 7.80 9.51
CA THR A 382 -31.04 8.10 10.27
C THR A 382 -29.89 7.12 9.97
N ASP A 383 -30.18 5.90 9.51
CA ASP A 383 -29.15 4.94 9.09
C ASP A 383 -28.39 5.36 7.83
N GLN A 384 -28.98 6.17 6.94
CA GLN A 384 -28.30 6.75 5.77
C GLN A 384 -27.20 7.75 6.16
N LEU A 385 -27.24 8.28 7.40
CA LEU A 385 -26.23 9.21 7.93
C LEU A 385 -24.98 8.52 8.48
N LYS A 386 -24.97 7.19 8.58
CA LYS A 386 -23.83 6.42 9.12
C LYS A 386 -22.56 6.73 8.32
N GLY A 387 -21.52 7.20 9.01
CA GLY A 387 -20.24 7.57 8.38
C GLY A 387 -20.25 8.92 7.66
N LEU A 388 -21.36 9.69 7.74
CA LEU A 388 -21.48 11.06 7.23
C LEU A 388 -21.72 12.08 8.34
N ALA A 389 -22.52 11.73 9.35
CA ALA A 389 -22.91 12.66 10.40
C ALA A 389 -22.92 12.01 11.78
N LEU A 390 -22.55 12.80 12.79
CA LEU A 390 -22.56 12.40 14.19
C LEU A 390 -23.84 12.90 14.87
N VAL A 391 -24.69 11.97 15.28
CA VAL A 391 -25.91 12.27 16.05
C VAL A 391 -25.62 12.20 17.54
N ASP A 392 -25.73 13.32 18.25
CA ASP A 392 -25.63 13.42 19.70
C ASP A 392 -27.03 13.45 20.35
N ARG A 393 -27.40 12.31 20.95
CA ARG A 393 -28.65 12.14 21.71
C ARG A 393 -28.51 12.49 23.18
N THR A 394 -27.29 12.79 23.63
CA THR A 394 -27.01 13.15 25.03
C THR A 394 -27.19 14.63 25.28
N SER A 395 -27.02 15.46 24.24
CA SER A 395 -27.31 16.88 24.29
C SER A 395 -28.81 17.18 24.43
N ARG A 396 -29.14 18.38 24.94
CA ARG A 396 -30.51 18.91 25.01
C ARG A 396 -30.52 20.33 24.42
N PRO A 397 -31.12 20.56 23.23
CA PRO A 397 -31.77 19.57 22.35
C PRO A 397 -30.77 18.55 21.78
N GLU A 398 -31.28 17.43 21.24
CA GLU A 398 -30.46 16.47 20.48
C GLU A 398 -29.91 17.16 19.23
N THR A 399 -28.67 16.85 18.86
CA THR A 399 -28.00 17.53 17.74
C THR A 399 -27.41 16.57 16.73
N VAL A 400 -27.24 17.03 15.51
CA VAL A 400 -26.48 16.37 14.45
C VAL A 400 -25.45 17.32 13.85
N CYS A 401 -24.26 16.82 13.53
CA CYS A 401 -23.24 17.57 12.81
C CYS A 401 -22.53 16.70 11.78
N LEU A 402 -21.90 17.33 10.79
CA LEU A 402 -21.13 16.63 9.77
C LEU A 402 -19.88 15.98 10.38
N LEU A 403 -19.68 14.70 10.08
CA LEU A 403 -18.49 13.93 10.41
C LEU A 403 -18.30 12.87 9.34
N LYS A 404 -17.46 13.13 8.34
CA LYS A 404 -17.25 12.18 7.25
C LYS A 404 -16.15 11.21 7.61
N THR A 405 -16.37 9.91 7.39
CA THR A 405 -15.33 8.89 7.63
C THR A 405 -14.04 9.18 6.85
N GLU A 406 -14.16 9.72 5.64
CA GLU A 406 -13.05 10.11 4.77
C GLU A 406 -12.16 11.23 5.31
N ASP A 407 -12.69 12.10 6.18
CA ASP A 407 -11.92 13.21 6.75
C ASP A 407 -11.07 12.74 7.96
N LEU A 408 -11.37 11.57 8.51
CA LEU A 408 -10.69 10.99 9.66
C LEU A 408 -9.24 10.54 9.33
N PRO A 409 -8.35 10.43 10.34
CA PRO A 409 -6.99 9.91 10.14
C PRO A 409 -6.96 8.49 9.54
N GLU A 410 -5.98 8.15 8.70
CA GLU A 410 -5.82 6.77 8.19
C GLU A 410 -5.16 5.83 9.19
N ASP A 411 -4.31 6.39 10.08
CA ASP A 411 -3.74 5.63 11.18
C ASP A 411 -4.84 5.23 12.17
N THR A 412 -4.80 3.97 12.56
CA THR A 412 -5.84 3.39 13.41
C THR A 412 -5.83 4.02 14.81
N GLN A 413 -4.67 4.23 15.41
CA GLN A 413 -4.59 4.82 16.76
C GLN A 413 -5.00 6.29 16.73
N GLU A 414 -4.51 7.07 15.76
CA GLU A 414 -4.87 8.47 15.58
C GLU A 414 -6.37 8.64 15.34
N ARG A 415 -6.98 7.77 14.54
CA ARG A 415 -8.44 7.80 14.31
C ARG A 415 -9.22 7.55 15.59
N PHE A 416 -8.87 6.52 16.36
CA PHE A 416 -9.52 6.26 17.65
C PHE A 416 -9.36 7.44 18.61
N ASN A 417 -8.17 8.03 18.69
CA ASN A 417 -7.93 9.22 19.52
C ASN A 417 -8.84 10.37 19.08
N SER A 418 -8.88 10.67 17.77
CA SER A 418 -9.72 11.73 17.20
C SER A 418 -11.21 11.51 17.51
N LEU A 419 -11.74 10.30 17.31
CA LEU A 419 -13.13 9.95 17.62
C LEU A 419 -13.45 10.09 19.12
N PHE A 420 -12.53 9.66 19.99
CA PHE A 420 -12.72 9.77 21.44
C PHE A 420 -12.57 11.20 21.98
N THR A 421 -11.84 12.07 21.28
CA THR A 421 -11.83 13.53 21.55
C THR A 421 -13.17 14.17 21.19
N MET A 422 -13.78 13.77 20.07
CA MET A 422 -15.09 14.30 19.64
C MET A 422 -16.22 13.84 20.56
N ARG A 423 -16.16 12.60 21.06
CA ARG A 423 -17.12 12.02 21.99
C ARG A 423 -16.42 11.03 22.91
N GLU A 424 -16.52 11.26 24.22
CA GLU A 424 -15.78 10.46 25.21
C GLU A 424 -16.20 8.98 25.23
N LYS A 425 -17.50 8.69 25.07
CA LYS A 425 -18.08 7.35 25.16
C LYS A 425 -18.94 7.03 23.93
N TRP A 426 -18.67 5.89 23.30
CA TRP A 426 -19.36 5.45 22.10
C TRP A 426 -20.06 4.11 22.30
N MET A 427 -21.24 3.96 21.71
CA MET A 427 -21.81 2.64 21.46
C MET A 427 -21.15 2.00 20.24
N GLU A 428 -21.11 0.67 20.18
CA GLU A 428 -20.54 -0.07 19.04
C GLU A 428 -21.18 0.34 17.71
N ALA A 429 -22.51 0.42 17.68
CA ALA A 429 -23.27 0.77 16.50
C ALA A 429 -22.98 2.20 15.98
N ASP A 430 -22.59 3.11 16.88
CA ASP A 430 -22.31 4.51 16.54
C ASP A 430 -20.88 4.70 16.04
N ILE A 431 -19.90 3.99 16.61
CA ILE A 431 -18.49 4.11 16.22
C ILE A 431 -18.16 3.25 14.99
N ALA A 432 -18.85 2.12 14.82
CA ALA A 432 -18.60 1.16 13.74
C ALA A 432 -18.50 1.79 12.33
N PRO A 433 -19.39 2.71 11.90
CA PRO A 433 -19.30 3.34 10.58
C PRO A 433 -18.01 4.12 10.32
N TYR A 434 -17.31 4.56 11.37
CA TYR A 434 -16.10 5.38 11.30
C TYR A 434 -14.80 4.57 11.36
N ILE A 435 -14.90 3.28 11.70
CA ILE A 435 -13.73 2.38 11.86
C ILE A 435 -13.85 1.10 11.04
N LYS A 436 -14.95 0.91 10.30
CA LYS A 436 -15.19 -0.31 9.51
C LYS A 436 -14.12 -0.50 8.43
N ASP A 437 -13.74 0.56 7.74
CA ASP A 437 -12.66 0.59 6.74
C ASP A 437 -11.27 0.30 7.33
N LEU A 438 -11.13 0.39 8.66
CA LEU A 438 -9.89 -0.03 9.33
C LEU A 438 -9.76 -1.55 9.50
N CYS A 439 -10.84 -2.31 9.29
CA CYS A 439 -10.82 -3.76 9.45
C CYS A 439 -10.03 -4.43 8.30
N GLY A 440 -8.92 -5.10 8.63
CA GLY A 440 -8.26 -6.01 7.69
C GLY A 440 -9.02 -7.33 7.52
N GLU A 441 -8.59 -8.19 6.57
CA GLU A 441 -9.31 -9.42 6.20
C GLU A 441 -9.66 -10.36 7.36
N LYS A 442 -8.82 -10.41 8.39
CA LYS A 442 -9.00 -11.29 9.56
C LYS A 442 -9.42 -10.53 10.83
N GLN A 443 -9.71 -9.23 10.72
CA GLN A 443 -9.96 -8.37 11.87
C GLN A 443 -11.40 -7.87 11.87
N THR A 444 -12.11 -8.07 12.98
CA THR A 444 -13.46 -7.55 13.16
C THR A 444 -13.47 -6.20 13.86
N ILE A 445 -14.59 -5.47 13.79
CA ILE A 445 -14.82 -4.23 14.55
C ILE A 445 -14.61 -4.47 16.05
N GLY A 446 -15.15 -5.57 16.59
CA GLY A 446 -14.97 -5.94 18.00
C GLY A 446 -13.50 -6.19 18.36
N ALA A 447 -12.71 -6.79 17.45
CA ALA A 447 -11.28 -6.97 17.66
C ALA A 447 -10.51 -5.64 17.67
N LEU A 448 -10.87 -4.69 16.79
CA LEU A 448 -10.34 -3.32 16.83
C LEU A 448 -10.68 -2.63 18.14
N LEU A 449 -11.95 -2.65 18.56
CA LEU A 449 -12.40 -2.02 19.79
C LEU A 449 -11.71 -2.61 21.03
N THR A 450 -11.51 -3.92 21.07
CA THR A 450 -10.78 -4.59 22.17
C THR A 450 -9.32 -4.14 22.25
N LYS A 451 -8.68 -3.90 21.09
CA LYS A 451 -7.28 -3.49 21.01
C LYS A 451 -7.09 -2.00 21.33
N TYR A 452 -7.95 -1.13 20.81
CA TYR A 452 -7.75 0.33 20.81
C TYR A 452 -8.65 1.10 21.79
N ALA A 453 -9.67 0.46 22.37
CA ALA A 453 -10.60 1.08 23.32
C ALA A 453 -10.65 0.33 24.66
N ARG A 454 -11.20 0.97 25.69
CA ARG A 454 -11.59 0.34 26.95
C ARG A 454 -13.11 0.19 26.95
N CYS A 455 -13.58 -1.01 27.24
CA CYS A 455 -15.01 -1.31 27.38
C CYS A 455 -15.47 -1.03 28.82
N SER A 456 -16.62 -0.40 28.95
CA SER A 456 -17.34 -0.20 30.21
C SER A 456 -18.82 -0.53 29.99
N VAL A 457 -19.54 -0.84 31.06
CA VAL A 457 -20.99 -1.08 31.00
C VAL A 457 -21.69 -0.02 31.83
N GLN A 458 -22.61 0.71 31.23
CA GLN A 458 -23.42 1.72 31.90
C GLN A 458 -24.89 1.45 31.56
N ASN A 459 -25.74 1.27 32.57
CA ASN A 459 -27.16 0.92 32.41
C ASN A 459 -27.40 -0.31 31.51
N GLY A 460 -26.51 -1.32 31.57
CA GLY A 460 -26.59 -2.53 30.74
C GLY A 460 -26.10 -2.36 29.29
N ILE A 461 -25.72 -1.15 28.89
CA ILE A 461 -25.21 -0.85 27.54
C ILE A 461 -23.68 -0.84 27.57
N LYS A 462 -23.04 -1.54 26.62
CA LYS A 462 -21.59 -1.50 26.43
C LYS A 462 -21.18 -0.18 25.78
N LEU A 463 -20.25 0.52 26.43
CA LEU A 463 -19.67 1.77 25.97
C LEU A 463 -18.16 1.65 25.85
N TYR A 464 -17.61 2.24 24.79
CA TYR A 464 -16.18 2.25 24.48
C TYR A 464 -15.61 3.66 24.63
N ASN A 465 -14.46 3.76 25.30
CA ASN A 465 -13.72 5.02 25.46
C ASN A 465 -12.20 4.79 25.30
N SER A 466 -11.42 5.88 25.33
CA SER A 466 -9.97 5.80 25.17
C SER A 466 -9.29 5.00 26.30
N ARG A 467 -8.29 4.18 25.94
CA ARG A 467 -7.46 3.45 26.92
C ARG A 467 -6.49 4.37 27.67
N ARG A 468 -6.11 5.49 27.06
CA ARG A 468 -5.16 6.48 27.59
C ARG A 468 -5.87 7.83 27.78
N PRO A 469 -5.52 8.63 28.80
CA PRO A 469 -5.99 10.01 28.88
C PRO A 469 -5.64 10.71 27.56
N ILE A 470 -6.65 11.28 26.92
CA ILE A 470 -6.45 12.13 25.75
C ILE A 470 -6.03 13.49 26.30
N SER A 471 -4.86 13.97 25.88
CA SER A 471 -4.31 15.26 26.29
C SER A 471 -4.89 16.39 25.46
#